data_AF-A0A3M9XJ03-F1
#
_entry.id   AF-A0A3M9XJ03-F1
#
_cell.length_a   1.000
_cell.length_b   1.000
_cell.length_c   1.000
_cell.angle_alpha   90.00
_cell.angle_beta   90.00
_cell.angle_gamma   90.00
#
_symmetry.space_group_name_H-M   'P 1'
#
loop_
_entity.id
_entity.type
_entity.pdbx_description
1 polymer ?
#
loop_
_entity_poly.entity_id
_entity_poly.type
_entity_poly.pdbx_seq_one_letter_code
_entity_poly.pdbx_strand_id
1 'polypeptide(L)'
;MRLYFPRIFRISRKAVKRAREDNAPAPQRTTYTLDPSAMTAIRADVFDEIDHLDRNASHSLILRHHWSRSLASSYLEGVEDVMDACNSTELFEVDDSVFTLTERPTRANWPAPMIVYVAEIYDAQNAIGAEHFEVVVGPDGQPEPRELLG
;
A
#
# COMPACT_ATOMS: atom_id res chain seq x y z
N MET A 1 14.48 -15.45 -10.32
CA MET A 1 14.46 -14.48 -9.19
C MET A 1 13.11 -14.61 -8.48
N ARG A 2 13.05 -14.53 -7.15
CA ARG A 2 11.76 -14.47 -6.43
C ARG A 2 11.50 -13.02 -6.06
N LEU A 3 10.44 -12.44 -6.60
CA LEU A 3 9.95 -11.14 -6.16
C LEU A 3 9.46 -11.26 -4.72
N TYR A 4 9.99 -10.43 -3.84
CA TYR A 4 9.56 -10.33 -2.46
C TYR A 4 8.80 -9.02 -2.30
N PHE A 5 7.59 -9.09 -1.76
CA PHE A 5 6.82 -7.93 -1.35
C PHE A 5 6.74 -7.92 0.18
N PRO A 6 6.99 -6.77 0.82
CA PRO A 6 6.95 -6.69 2.26
C PRO A 6 5.51 -6.85 2.76
N ARG A 7 5.40 -7.23 4.04
CA ARG A 7 4.12 -7.34 4.73
C ARG A 7 3.50 -5.96 4.88
N ILE A 8 2.18 -5.90 4.73
CA ILE A 8 1.40 -4.68 4.94
C ILE A 8 0.70 -4.79 6.29
N PHE A 9 0.72 -3.72 7.06
CA PHE A 9 0.04 -3.64 8.35
C PHE A 9 -1.02 -2.56 8.31
N ARG A 10 -2.24 -2.93 8.69
CA ARG A 10 -3.31 -1.98 8.96
C ARG A 10 -3.15 -1.41 10.36
N ILE A 11 -3.23 -0.09 10.47
CA ILE A 11 -3.11 0.65 11.72
C ILE A 11 -4.51 0.95 12.24
N SER A 12 -4.79 0.50 13.46
CA SER A 12 -6.04 0.77 14.18
C SER A 12 -5.73 1.41 15.53
N ARG A 13 -6.51 2.39 15.99
CA ARG A 13 -6.35 2.91 17.35
C ARG A 13 -6.93 1.93 18.37
N LYS A 14 -6.25 1.69 19.49
CA LYS A 14 -6.90 1.03 20.63
C LYS A 14 -8.12 1.85 21.06
N ALA A 15 -9.28 1.21 21.09
CA ALA A 15 -10.49 1.81 21.64
C ALA A 15 -10.25 2.09 23.14
N VAL A 16 -9.96 3.35 23.47
CA VAL A 16 -10.06 3.82 24.85
C VAL A 16 -11.56 3.86 25.14
N LYS A 17 -12.02 3.16 26.18
CA LYS A 17 -13.38 3.30 26.72
C LYS A 17 -13.59 4.77 27.12
N ARG A 18 -13.99 5.63 26.19
CA ARG A 18 -14.54 6.94 26.49
C ARG A 18 -16.04 6.79 26.69
N ALA A 19 -16.54 7.41 27.76
CA ALA A 19 -17.96 7.53 28.00
C ALA A 19 -18.63 8.14 26.76
N ARG A 20 -19.80 7.60 26.39
CA ARG A 20 -20.61 8.04 25.25
C ARG A 20 -20.83 9.55 25.30
N GLU A 21 -20.32 10.25 24.31
CA GLU A 21 -20.91 11.49 23.81
C GLU A 21 -21.38 11.20 22.38
N ASP A 22 -22.65 11.55 22.12
CA ASP A 22 -23.41 11.37 20.86
C ASP A 22 -22.85 12.23 19.72
N ASN A 23 -21.61 12.00 19.32
CA ASN A 23 -21.12 12.42 18.02
C ASN A 23 -20.99 11.18 17.15
N ALA A 24 -21.72 11.16 16.03
CA ALA A 24 -21.53 10.13 15.00
C ALA A 24 -20.02 9.99 14.75
N PRO A 25 -19.42 8.80 14.91
CA PRO A 25 -17.99 8.65 14.76
C PRO A 25 -17.64 9.10 13.34
N ALA A 26 -16.81 10.14 13.23
CA ALA A 26 -16.22 10.52 11.96
C ALA A 26 -15.62 9.26 11.33
N PRO A 27 -15.79 9.03 10.01
CA PRO A 27 -15.29 7.83 9.36
C PRO A 27 -13.81 7.70 9.70
N GLN A 28 -13.47 6.64 10.45
CA GLN A 28 -12.09 6.40 10.83
C GLN A 28 -11.34 6.06 9.56
N ARG A 29 -10.47 6.97 9.13
CA ARG A 29 -9.58 6.72 8.00
C ARG A 29 -8.65 5.59 8.40
N THR A 30 -8.77 4.46 7.71
CA THR A 30 -7.82 3.35 7.80
C THR A 30 -6.47 3.84 7.29
N THR A 31 -5.38 3.52 7.99
CA THR A 31 -4.02 3.85 7.58
C THR A 31 -3.21 2.55 7.51
N TYR A 32 -2.21 2.50 6.64
CA TYR A 32 -1.40 1.33 6.41
C TYR A 32 0.08 1.68 6.53
N THR A 33 0.90 0.72 6.93
CA THR A 33 2.37 0.85 7.01
C THR A 33 3.04 -0.44 6.58
N LEU A 34 4.28 -0.34 6.10
CA LEU A 34 5.17 -1.48 5.88
C LEU A 34 6.15 -1.67 7.04
N ASP A 35 6.31 -0.66 7.90
CA ASP A 35 7.19 -0.69 9.06
C ASP A 35 6.42 -0.32 10.34
N PRO A 36 5.85 -1.31 11.04
CA PRO A 36 5.17 -1.08 12.31
C PRO A 36 6.17 -0.68 13.41
N SER A 37 7.45 -1.04 13.29
CA SER A 37 8.47 -0.77 14.31
C SER A 37 8.72 0.73 14.45
N ALA A 38 8.77 1.46 13.34
CA ALA A 38 8.85 2.92 13.33
C ALA A 38 7.69 3.60 14.07
N MET A 39 6.50 2.96 14.13
CA MET A 39 5.28 3.56 14.68
C MET A 39 4.96 3.15 16.12
N THR A 40 5.46 2.00 16.58
CA THR A 40 5.23 1.50 17.96
C THR A 40 5.73 2.44 19.06
N ALA A 41 6.64 3.37 18.76
CA ALA A 41 7.19 4.30 19.75
C ALA A 41 6.26 5.47 20.13
N ILE A 42 5.22 5.76 19.33
CA ILE A 42 4.54 7.08 19.38
C ILE A 42 3.08 7.01 19.84
N ARG A 43 2.36 5.89 19.65
CA ARG A 43 0.91 5.82 19.91
C ARG A 43 0.44 4.44 20.39
N ALA A 44 -0.69 4.42 21.10
CA ALA A 44 -1.44 3.20 21.47
C ALA A 44 -2.16 2.58 20.25
N ASP A 45 -1.44 2.44 19.15
CA ASP A 45 -1.93 1.86 17.91
C ASP A 45 -1.76 0.33 17.95
N VAL A 46 -2.64 -0.35 17.24
CA VAL A 46 -2.63 -1.80 16.98
C VAL A 46 -2.31 -1.97 15.51
N PHE A 47 -1.40 -2.89 15.23
CA PHE A 47 -0.96 -3.22 13.88
C PHE A 47 -1.46 -4.63 13.56
N ASP A 48 -2.39 -4.73 12.61
CA ASP A 48 -2.86 -6.01 12.09
C ASP A 48 -2.15 -6.27 10.76
N GLU A 49 -1.39 -7.36 10.65
CA GLU A 49 -0.87 -7.80 9.35
C GLU A 49 -2.05 -8.15 8.42
N ILE A 50 -2.02 -7.66 7.19
CA ILE A 50 -3.03 -7.95 6.17
C ILE A 50 -2.37 -8.49 4.92
N ASP A 51 -3.05 -9.44 4.29
CA ASP A 51 -2.72 -9.99 2.98
C ASP A 51 -3.74 -9.58 1.90
N HIS A 52 -4.93 -9.09 2.30
CA HIS A 52 -5.96 -8.55 1.42
C HIS A 52 -6.72 -7.38 2.04
N LEU A 53 -7.50 -6.68 1.21
CA LEU A 53 -8.43 -5.64 1.65
C LEU A 53 -9.83 -6.22 1.84
N ASP A 54 -10.57 -5.65 2.80
CA ASP A 54 -12.00 -5.91 2.93
C ASP A 54 -12.72 -5.51 1.62
N ARG A 55 -13.74 -6.27 1.23
CA ARG A 55 -14.55 -6.00 0.03
C ARG A 55 -15.18 -4.58 0.05
N ASN A 56 -15.38 -4.00 1.23
CA ASN A 56 -15.96 -2.68 1.44
C ASN A 56 -14.91 -1.61 1.75
N ALA A 57 -13.61 -1.88 1.55
CA ALA A 57 -12.58 -0.86 1.69
C ALA A 57 -12.86 0.33 0.74
N SER A 58 -12.56 1.54 1.19
CA SER A 58 -12.85 2.76 0.41
C SER A 58 -11.89 3.00 -0.74
N HIS A 59 -10.74 2.32 -0.75
CA HIS A 59 -9.68 2.46 -1.73
C HIS A 59 -8.94 1.14 -1.89
N SER A 60 -8.20 1.04 -2.98
CA SER A 60 -7.20 0.02 -3.23
C SER A 60 -5.81 0.50 -2.80
N LEU A 61 -4.86 -0.41 -2.65
CA LEU A 61 -3.47 -0.10 -2.32
C LEU A 61 -2.57 -0.44 -3.49
N ILE A 62 -1.60 0.43 -3.78
CA ILE A 62 -0.49 0.12 -4.68
C ILE A 62 0.80 0.11 -3.86
N LEU A 63 1.43 -1.06 -3.80
CA LEU A 63 2.76 -1.25 -3.25
C LEU A 63 3.76 -1.40 -4.39
N ARG A 64 4.63 -0.40 -4.57
CA ARG A 64 5.61 -0.38 -5.66
C ARG A 64 7.03 -0.46 -5.11
N HIS A 65 7.80 -1.42 -5.62
CA HIS A 65 9.25 -1.49 -5.43
C HIS A 65 9.97 -0.50 -6.33
N HIS A 66 11.01 0.14 -5.82
CA HIS A 66 11.84 1.10 -6.52
C HIS A 66 13.31 0.73 -6.41
N TRP A 67 14.05 0.91 -7.50
CA TRP A 67 15.49 0.66 -7.52
C TRP A 67 16.29 1.60 -6.59
N SER A 68 15.80 2.83 -6.40
CA SER A 68 16.45 3.80 -5.53
C SER A 68 15.45 4.73 -4.88
N ARG A 69 15.87 5.32 -3.76
CA ARG A 69 15.12 6.37 -3.07
C ARG A 69 14.79 7.55 -3.98
N SER A 70 15.70 7.95 -4.86
CA SER A 70 15.46 9.07 -5.79
C SER A 70 14.30 8.78 -6.72
N LEU A 71 14.21 7.56 -7.28
CA LEU A 71 13.11 7.16 -8.16
C LEU A 71 11.79 7.06 -7.40
N ALA A 72 11.83 6.53 -6.17
CA ALA A 72 10.67 6.48 -5.29
C ALA A 72 10.12 7.89 -4.99
N SER A 73 11.00 8.83 -4.67
CA SER A 73 10.61 10.23 -4.42
C SER A 73 10.01 10.88 -5.68
N SER A 74 10.65 10.76 -6.84
CA SER A 74 10.10 11.31 -8.09
C SER A 74 8.75 10.68 -8.47
N TYR A 75 8.57 9.39 -8.18
CA TYR A 75 7.27 8.75 -8.34
C TYR A 75 6.21 9.37 -7.42
N LEU A 76 6.53 9.57 -6.13
CA LEU A 76 5.59 10.18 -5.19
C LEU A 76 5.22 11.62 -5.58
N GLU A 77 6.18 12.43 -6.01
CA GLU A 77 5.93 13.78 -6.52
C GLU A 77 4.92 13.74 -7.69
N GLY A 78 5.15 12.87 -8.67
CA GLY A 78 4.23 12.72 -9.80
C GLY A 78 2.86 12.15 -9.42
N VAL A 79 2.78 11.36 -8.35
CA VAL A 79 1.52 10.83 -7.80
C VAL A 79 0.74 11.94 -7.07
N GLU A 80 1.43 12.75 -6.27
CA GLU A 80 0.85 13.89 -5.55
C GLU A 80 0.28 14.95 -6.50
N ASP A 81 0.95 15.20 -7.64
CA ASP A 81 0.48 16.14 -8.66
C ASP A 81 -0.87 15.76 -9.30
N VAL A 82 -1.24 14.47 -9.27
CA VAL A 82 -2.45 13.95 -9.95
C VAL A 82 -3.50 13.38 -9.00
N MET A 83 -3.23 13.33 -7.70
CA MET A 83 -4.12 12.73 -6.71
C MET A 83 -4.74 13.73 -5.75
N ASP A 84 -5.97 13.44 -5.33
CA ASP A 84 -6.60 14.18 -4.25
C ASP A 84 -5.79 14.05 -2.96
N ALA A 85 -5.67 15.16 -2.22
CA ALA A 85 -4.97 15.25 -0.93
C ALA A 85 -5.50 14.28 0.16
N CYS A 86 -6.66 13.66 -0.09
CA CYS A 86 -7.25 12.67 0.81
C CYS A 86 -6.63 11.28 0.71
N ASN A 87 -5.77 11.00 -0.27
CA ASN A 87 -5.09 9.71 -0.40
C ASN A 87 -3.72 9.74 0.27
N SER A 88 -3.35 8.69 1.00
CA SER A 88 -2.02 8.64 1.63
C SER A 88 -1.00 8.07 0.66
N THR A 89 0.18 8.67 0.68
CA THR A 89 1.37 8.26 -0.05
C THR A 89 2.52 8.24 0.93
N GLU A 90 3.25 7.13 1.00
CA GLU A 90 4.37 7.00 1.93
C GLU A 90 5.51 6.19 1.31
N LEU A 91 6.75 6.59 1.63
CA LEU A 91 7.99 5.94 1.21
C LEU A 91 8.52 5.12 2.39
N PHE A 92 8.92 3.89 2.10
CA PHE A 92 9.47 2.96 3.08
C PHE A 92 10.81 2.42 2.60
N GLU A 93 11.75 2.32 3.53
CA GLU A 93 13.00 1.58 3.35
C GLU A 93 12.92 0.35 4.26
N VAL A 94 12.71 -0.83 3.68
CA VAL A 94 12.49 -2.10 4.40
C VAL A 94 13.40 -3.16 3.79
N ASP A 95 14.14 -3.90 4.62
CA ASP A 95 15.03 -4.99 4.18
C ASP A 95 15.97 -4.58 3.02
N ASP A 96 16.64 -3.42 3.15
CA ASP A 96 17.53 -2.82 2.14
C ASP A 96 16.87 -2.51 0.77
N SER A 97 15.53 -2.51 0.72
CA SER A 97 14.74 -2.24 -0.48
C SER A 97 13.87 -1.01 -0.29
N VAL A 98 13.58 -0.31 -1.39
CA VAL A 98 12.78 0.92 -1.36
C VAL A 98 11.40 0.65 -1.91
N PHE A 99 10.37 1.03 -1.16
CA PHE A 99 8.97 0.88 -1.54
C PHE A 99 8.20 2.18 -1.41
N THR A 100 7.13 2.31 -2.19
CA THR A 100 6.09 3.30 -1.95
C THR A 100 4.75 2.59 -1.77
N LEU A 101 4.00 2.97 -0.74
CA LEU A 101 2.63 2.55 -0.53
C LEU A 101 1.71 3.73 -0.82
N THR A 102 0.75 3.54 -1.73
CA THR A 102 -0.18 4.60 -2.13
C THR A 102 -1.61 4.10 -2.11
N GLU A 103 -2.52 4.89 -1.54
CA GLU A 103 -3.96 4.67 -1.61
C GLU A 103 -4.50 5.16 -2.95
N ARG A 104 -5.34 4.38 -3.64
CA ARG A 104 -5.96 4.78 -4.91
C ARG A 104 -7.44 4.47 -4.91
N PRO A 105 -8.28 5.33 -5.52
CA PRO A 105 -9.66 4.97 -5.81
C PRO A 105 -9.72 3.63 -6.56
N THR A 106 -10.54 2.71 -6.07
CA THR A 106 -10.82 1.46 -6.76
C THR A 106 -11.44 1.79 -8.13
N ARG A 107 -10.83 1.29 -9.20
CA ARG A 107 -11.31 1.61 -10.56
C ARG A 107 -12.68 0.98 -10.79
N ALA A 108 -13.51 1.62 -11.60
CA ALA A 108 -14.85 1.12 -11.92
C ALA A 108 -14.86 -0.26 -12.61
N ASN A 109 -13.76 -0.61 -13.28
CA ASN A 109 -13.57 -1.92 -13.90
C ASN A 109 -12.91 -2.96 -12.98
N TRP A 110 -12.61 -2.62 -11.73
CA TRP A 110 -12.11 -3.59 -10.75
C TRP A 110 -13.28 -4.20 -9.98
N PRO A 111 -13.26 -5.52 -9.71
CA PRO A 111 -14.39 -6.21 -9.09
C PRO A 111 -14.60 -5.78 -7.62
N ALA A 112 -13.54 -5.32 -6.97
CA ALA A 112 -13.52 -4.87 -5.58
C ALA A 112 -12.20 -4.11 -5.31
N PRO A 113 -12.07 -3.44 -4.16
CA PRO A 113 -10.77 -2.96 -3.68
C PRO A 113 -9.75 -4.09 -3.61
N MET A 114 -8.50 -3.79 -3.98
CA MET A 114 -7.43 -4.79 -4.09
C MET A 114 -6.08 -4.21 -3.72
N ILE A 115 -5.11 -5.10 -3.47
CA ILE A 115 -3.71 -4.75 -3.29
C ILE A 115 -3.00 -5.05 -4.60
N VAL A 116 -2.29 -4.06 -5.13
CA VAL A 116 -1.52 -4.17 -6.36
C VAL A 116 -0.05 -4.04 -6.03
N TYR A 117 0.68 -5.12 -6.26
CA TYR A 117 2.12 -5.19 -6.08
C TYR A 117 2.81 -4.95 -7.41
N VAL A 118 3.68 -3.95 -7.46
CA VAL A 118 4.39 -3.56 -8.68
C VAL A 118 5.89 -3.61 -8.44
N ALA A 119 6.63 -4.22 -9.36
CA ALA A 119 8.08 -4.19 -9.35
C ALA A 119 8.63 -4.00 -10.75
N GLU A 120 9.71 -3.24 -10.83
CA GLU A 120 10.52 -3.11 -12.03
C GLU A 120 11.88 -3.75 -11.75
N ILE A 121 12.23 -4.74 -12.57
CA ILE A 121 13.47 -5.49 -12.44
C ILE A 121 14.37 -5.07 -13.58
N TYR A 122 15.41 -4.32 -13.23
CA TYR A 122 16.41 -3.86 -14.17
C TYR A 122 17.41 -4.98 -14.45
N ASP A 123 17.78 -5.17 -15.71
CA ASP A 123 18.93 -6.01 -16.04
C ASP A 123 20.19 -5.36 -15.42
N ALA A 124 20.97 -6.16 -14.69
CA ALA A 124 22.19 -5.71 -14.01
C ALA A 124 23.21 -5.04 -14.95
N GLN A 125 23.08 -5.24 -16.27
CA GLN A 125 23.96 -4.63 -17.27
C GLN A 125 23.36 -3.46 -18.05
N ASN A 126 22.07 -3.13 -17.88
CA ASN A 126 21.45 -2.07 -18.67
C ASN A 126 20.30 -1.36 -17.92
N ALA A 127 20.44 -0.05 -17.73
CA ALA A 127 19.35 0.80 -17.23
C ALA A 127 18.20 0.98 -18.25
N ILE A 128 18.39 0.47 -19.48
CA ILE A 128 17.46 0.55 -20.60
C ILE A 128 16.85 -0.85 -20.80
N GLY A 129 15.99 -1.24 -19.88
CA GLY A 129 15.34 -2.56 -19.90
C GLY A 129 14.93 -2.98 -18.50
N ALA A 130 13.72 -2.60 -18.09
CA ALA A 130 13.10 -3.10 -16.88
C ALA A 130 11.99 -4.08 -17.25
N GLU A 131 12.06 -5.30 -16.71
CA GLU A 131 10.90 -6.19 -16.72
C GLU A 131 9.90 -5.69 -15.68
N HIS A 132 8.68 -5.43 -16.13
CA HIS A 132 7.59 -4.97 -15.28
C HIS A 132 6.79 -6.15 -14.77
N PHE A 133 6.68 -6.28 -13.45
CA PHE A 133 5.92 -7.32 -12.80
C PHE A 133 4.80 -6.71 -11.99
N GLU A 134 3.59 -7.23 -12.20
CA GLU A 134 2.42 -6.82 -11.45
C GLU A 134 1.64 -8.03 -10.95
N VAL A 135 1.46 -8.08 -9.63
CA VAL A 135 0.67 -9.10 -8.94
C VAL A 135 -0.46 -8.39 -8.22
N VAL A 136 -1.66 -8.95 -8.32
CA VAL A 136 -2.86 -8.38 -7.75
C VAL A 136 -3.43 -9.35 -6.73
N VAL A 137 -3.84 -8.84 -5.58
CA VAL A 137 -4.54 -9.60 -4.55
C VAL A 137 -5.92 -9.01 -4.34
N GLY A 138 -6.94 -9.79 -4.70
CA GLY A 138 -8.34 -9.45 -4.47
C GLY A 138 -8.77 -9.68 -3.01
N PRO A 139 -10.07 -9.49 -2.71
CA PRO A 139 -10.62 -9.70 -1.36
C PRO A 139 -10.58 -11.16 -0.89
N ASP A 140 -10.26 -12.12 -1.75
CA ASP A 140 -10.09 -13.54 -1.44
C ASP A 140 -8.67 -13.89 -0.97
N GLY A 141 -7.75 -12.93 -0.99
CA GLY A 141 -6.37 -13.10 -0.56
C GLY A 141 -5.49 -13.91 -1.51
N GLN A 142 -6.00 -14.29 -2.70
CA GLN A 142 -5.21 -15.06 -3.64
C GLN A 142 -4.44 -14.13 -4.60
N PRO A 143 -3.10 -14.29 -4.71
CA PRO A 143 -2.30 -13.50 -5.65
C PRO A 143 -2.45 -14.02 -7.07
N GLU A 144 -2.78 -13.13 -7.99
CA GLU A 144 -2.86 -13.41 -9.43
C GLU A 144 -1.95 -12.45 -10.22
N PRO A 145 -1.16 -12.95 -11.20
CA PRO A 145 -0.51 -12.08 -12.18
C PRO A 145 -1.55 -11.21 -12.88
N ARG A 146 -1.33 -9.89 -12.96
CA ARG A 146 -2.33 -8.98 -13.55
C ARG A 146 -2.66 -9.29 -15.00
N GLU A 147 -1.73 -9.88 -15.76
CA GLU A 147 -1.94 -10.32 -17.15
C GLU A 147 -3.12 -11.29 -17.31
N LEU A 148 -3.61 -11.90 -16.22
CA LEU A 148 -4.75 -12.80 -16.21
C LEU A 148 -6.11 -12.12 -15.91
N LEU A 149 -6.12 -10.83 -15.57
CA LEU A 149 -7.33 -10.11 -15.17
C LEU A 149 -8.15 -9.48 -16.32
N GLY A 150 -7.68 -9.61 -17.57
CA GLY A 150 -8.43 -9.24 -18.79
C GLY A 150 -8.42 -7.76 -19.15
#